data_AF-A0A0U3A6N7-F1
#
_entry.id   AF-A0A0U3A6N7-F1
#
_cell.length_a   1.000
_cell.length_b   1.000
_cell.length_c   1.000
_cell.angle_alpha   90.00
_cell.angle_beta   90.00
_cell.angle_gamma   90.00
#
_symmetry.space_group_name_H-M   'P 1'
#
loop_
_entity.id
_entity.type
_entity.pdbx_description
1 polymer ?
#
loop_
_entity_poly.entity_id
_entity_poly.type
_entity_poly.pdbx_seq_one_letter_code
_entity_poly.pdbx_strand_id
1 'polypeptide(L)'
;ASHSFGVSVTAMLLADKFVAEGIAVDLEKVLRIALLHDWAEVRVGDMPRTATLYFGSEARKQAETTAFLDVVDKVDADGSYANLYVDYERRESLEARLVKAADVLDLLIQVFALERAGARGLDEFWEVAEKPDFNLDSTAEQIVQELLESILTARSELHK
;
A
#
# COMPACT_ATOMS: atom_id res chain seq x y z
N ALA A 1 3.31 -9.70 6.74
CA ALA A 1 2.59 -10.93 6.31
C ALA A 1 1.06 -10.77 6.32
N SER A 2 0.39 -10.54 7.46
CA SER A 2 -1.07 -10.31 7.46
C SER A 2 -1.46 -9.10 6.62
N HIS A 3 -0.72 -7.99 6.78
CA HIS A 3 -0.87 -6.78 5.97
C HIS A 3 -0.66 -7.08 4.49
N SER A 4 0.48 -7.64 4.11
CA SER A 4 0.77 -7.97 2.70
C SER A 4 -0.27 -8.88 2.05
N PHE A 5 -0.90 -9.80 2.79
CA PHE A 5 -2.05 -10.57 2.31
C PHE A 5 -3.29 -9.68 2.09
N GLY A 6 -3.64 -8.83 3.06
CA GLY A 6 -4.75 -7.89 2.95
C GLY A 6 -4.59 -6.88 1.81
N VAL A 7 -3.38 -6.34 1.62
CA VAL A 7 -3.00 -5.50 0.47
C VAL A 7 -3.20 -6.25 -0.84
N SER A 8 -2.73 -7.51 -0.93
CA SER A 8 -2.87 -8.31 -2.15
C SER A 8 -4.33 -8.56 -2.51
N VAL A 9 -5.18 -8.89 -1.53
CA VAL A 9 -6.62 -9.08 -1.75
C VAL A 9 -7.29 -7.77 -2.15
N THR A 10 -7.00 -6.67 -1.45
CA THR A 10 -7.58 -5.35 -1.73
C THR A 10 -7.18 -4.87 -3.14
N ALA A 11 -5.91 -5.01 -3.50
CA ALA A 11 -5.40 -4.65 -4.82
C ALA A 11 -6.06 -5.50 -5.92
N MET A 12 -6.22 -6.81 -5.71
CA MET A 12 -6.90 -7.69 -6.67
C MET A 12 -8.36 -7.26 -6.90
N LEU A 13 -9.11 -6.98 -5.84
CA LEU A 13 -10.51 -6.55 -5.95
C LEU A 13 -10.67 -5.19 -6.62
N LEU A 14 -9.76 -4.24 -6.33
CA LEU A 14 -9.72 -2.95 -7.01
C LEU A 14 -9.37 -3.11 -8.49
N ALA A 15 -8.41 -3.98 -8.82
CA ALA A 15 -8.03 -4.25 -10.21
C ALA A 15 -9.20 -4.87 -11.00
N ASP A 16 -9.93 -5.82 -10.42
CA ASP A 16 -11.15 -6.38 -11.02
C ASP A 16 -12.21 -5.30 -11.27
N LYS A 17 -12.38 -4.37 -10.33
CA LYS A 17 -13.30 -3.23 -10.47
C LYS A 17 -12.82 -2.26 -11.56
N PHE A 18 -11.52 -1.98 -11.65
CA PHE A 18 -10.93 -1.15 -12.71
C PHE A 18 -11.20 -1.76 -14.09
N VAL A 19 -10.97 -3.06 -14.25
CA VAL A 19 -11.25 -3.79 -15.50
C VAL A 19 -12.73 -3.74 -15.86
N ALA A 20 -13.63 -3.90 -14.87
CA ALA A 20 -15.07 -3.80 -15.09
C ALA A 20 -15.53 -2.41 -15.57
N GLU A 21 -14.83 -1.35 -15.16
CA GLU A 21 -15.07 0.04 -15.60
C GLU A 21 -14.25 0.43 -16.86
N GLY A 22 -13.62 -0.55 -17.52
CA GLY A 22 -12.91 -0.35 -18.78
C GLY A 22 -11.48 0.19 -18.66
N ILE A 23 -10.89 0.16 -17.46
CA ILE A 23 -9.51 0.56 -17.19
C ILE A 23 -8.61 -0.67 -17.36
N ALA A 24 -7.67 -0.61 -18.30
CA ALA A 24 -6.72 -1.70 -18.52
C ALA A 24 -5.67 -1.74 -17.40
N VAL A 25 -5.53 -2.89 -16.76
CA VAL A 25 -4.59 -3.14 -15.66
C VAL A 25 -3.94 -4.51 -15.87
N ASP A 26 -2.63 -4.61 -15.64
CA ASP A 26 -1.94 -5.90 -15.59
C ASP A 26 -2.08 -6.53 -14.19
N LEU A 27 -3.01 -7.48 -14.05
CA LEU A 27 -3.29 -8.14 -12.77
C LEU A 27 -2.10 -8.96 -12.25
N GLU A 28 -1.30 -9.57 -13.13
CA GLU A 28 -0.10 -10.30 -12.71
C GLU A 28 0.90 -9.35 -12.08
N LYS A 29 1.12 -8.20 -12.71
CA LYS A 29 1.99 -7.15 -12.19
C LYS A 29 1.46 -6.59 -10.86
N VAL A 30 0.17 -6.28 -10.75
CA VAL A 30 -0.47 -5.84 -9.49
C VAL A 30 -0.18 -6.81 -8.35
N LEU A 31 -0.45 -8.10 -8.56
CA LEU A 31 -0.28 -9.11 -7.51
C LEU A 31 1.20 -9.30 -7.15
N ARG A 32 2.12 -9.25 -8.12
CA ARG A 32 3.56 -9.32 -7.85
C ARG A 32 4.03 -8.13 -7.02
N ILE A 33 3.61 -6.92 -7.35
CA ILE A 33 3.95 -5.72 -6.57
C ILE A 33 3.38 -5.85 -5.15
N ALA A 34 2.09 -6.19 -5.02
CA ALA A 34 1.43 -6.32 -3.71
C ALA A 34 2.07 -7.38 -2.81
N LEU A 35 2.55 -8.50 -3.36
CA LEU A 35 3.24 -9.53 -2.57
C LEU A 35 4.65 -9.10 -2.14
N LEU A 36 5.30 -8.22 -2.89
CA LEU A 36 6.72 -7.86 -2.70
C LEU A 36 6.94 -6.48 -2.07
N HIS A 37 5.91 -5.63 -1.96
CA HIS A 37 6.10 -4.23 -1.56
C HIS A 37 6.80 -4.06 -0.19
N ASP A 38 6.46 -4.91 0.79
CA ASP A 38 7.09 -4.89 2.13
C ASP A 38 8.25 -5.87 2.28
N TRP A 39 8.76 -6.47 1.20
CA TRP A 39 9.71 -7.58 1.33
C TRP A 39 11.05 -7.14 1.94
N ALA A 40 11.38 -5.85 1.87
CA ALA A 40 12.50 -5.24 2.57
C ALA A 40 12.42 -5.41 4.11
N GLU A 41 11.21 -5.42 4.69
CA GLU A 41 10.98 -5.49 6.14
C GLU A 41 11.53 -6.78 6.76
N VAL A 42 11.72 -7.84 5.97
CA VAL A 42 12.37 -9.08 6.42
C VAL A 42 13.79 -8.81 6.95
N ARG A 43 14.46 -7.76 6.48
CA ARG A 43 15.81 -7.37 6.91
C ARG A 43 15.82 -6.15 7.81
N VAL A 44 15.03 -5.13 7.51
CA VAL A 44 15.07 -3.83 8.23
C VAL A 44 13.97 -3.66 9.28
N GLY A 45 13.00 -4.59 9.33
CA GLY A 45 11.77 -4.44 10.11
C GLY A 45 10.81 -3.42 9.50
N ASP A 46 9.56 -3.42 9.98
CA ASP A 46 8.59 -2.37 9.69
C ASP A 46 9.02 -1.09 10.43
N MET A 47 9.59 -0.15 9.69
CA MET A 47 10.01 1.13 10.23
C MET A 47 8.78 2.04 10.39
N PRO A 48 8.46 2.50 11.61
CA PRO A 48 7.31 3.38 11.79
C PRO A 48 7.52 4.69 11.05
N ARG A 49 6.45 5.36 10.62
CA ARG A 49 6.52 6.65 9.91
C ARG A 49 7.37 7.68 10.65
N THR A 50 7.32 7.66 11.98
CA THR A 50 8.12 8.51 12.88
C THR A 50 9.63 8.32 12.74
N ALA A 51 10.11 7.15 12.28
CA ALA A 51 11.53 6.91 12.00
C ALA A 51 12.09 7.93 11.00
N THR A 52 11.26 8.42 10.06
CA THR A 52 11.62 9.46 9.08
C THR A 52 12.05 10.77 9.75
N LEU A 53 11.55 11.09 10.94
CA LEU A 53 11.94 12.29 11.70
C LEU A 53 13.37 12.21 12.23
N TYR A 54 13.92 11.00 12.37
CA TYR A 54 15.24 10.75 12.94
C TYR A 54 16.29 10.44 11.87
N PHE A 55 15.92 9.64 10.87
CA PHE A 55 16.84 9.22 9.81
C PHE A 55 16.74 10.06 8.53
N GLY A 56 15.62 10.77 8.35
CA GLY A 56 15.27 11.39 7.08
C GLY A 56 14.67 10.40 6.09
N SER A 57 13.85 10.90 5.16
CA SER A 57 13.15 10.07 4.17
C SER A 57 14.10 9.36 3.21
N GLU A 58 15.18 10.04 2.81
CA GLU A 58 16.14 9.48 1.85
C GLU A 58 16.92 8.30 2.43
N ALA A 59 17.43 8.44 3.66
CA ALA A 59 18.19 7.36 4.29
C ALA A 59 17.31 6.13 4.55
N ARG A 60 16.04 6.35 4.93
CA ARG A 60 15.05 5.28 5.09
C ARG A 60 14.82 4.54 3.77
N LYS A 61 14.50 5.27 2.69
CA LYS A 61 14.29 4.68 1.35
C LYS A 61 15.51 3.93 0.85
N GLN A 62 16.71 4.47 1.08
CA GLN A 62 17.96 3.83 0.70
C GLN A 62 18.15 2.50 1.46
N ALA A 63 17.85 2.47 2.76
CA ALA A 63 17.92 1.26 3.57
C ALA A 63 16.93 0.20 3.10
N GLU A 64 15.66 0.57 2.88
CA GLU A 64 14.61 -0.35 2.39
C GLU A 64 14.97 -0.89 1.00
N THR A 65 15.43 -0.02 0.08
CA THR A 65 15.86 -0.44 -1.27
C THR A 65 17.05 -1.41 -1.22
N THR A 66 18.07 -1.10 -0.42
CA THR A 66 19.24 -1.98 -0.27
C THR A 66 18.84 -3.33 0.31
N ALA A 67 17.95 -3.32 1.30
CA ALA A 67 17.42 -4.54 1.91
C ALA A 67 16.61 -5.38 0.92
N PHE A 68 15.74 -4.76 0.11
CA PHE A 68 14.99 -5.47 -0.92
C PHE A 68 15.93 -6.17 -1.91
N LEU A 69 16.93 -5.44 -2.43
CA LEU A 69 17.90 -5.97 -3.38
C LEU A 69 18.70 -7.14 -2.79
N ASP A 70 19.13 -7.06 -1.52
CA ASP A 70 19.80 -8.17 -0.82
C ASP A 70 18.90 -9.41 -0.70
N VAL A 71 17.59 -9.23 -0.51
CA VAL A 71 16.65 -10.36 -0.41
C VAL A 71 16.47 -11.08 -1.74
N VAL A 72 16.44 -10.36 -2.86
CA VAL A 72 16.17 -10.94 -4.17
C VAL A 72 17.41 -11.29 -4.99
N ASP A 73 18.61 -10.89 -4.55
CA ASP A 73 19.91 -11.01 -5.25
C ASP A 73 20.13 -12.37 -5.96
N LYS A 74 19.79 -13.48 -5.29
CA LYS A 74 20.04 -14.83 -5.81
C LYS A 74 18.97 -15.36 -6.78
N VAL A 75 17.82 -14.71 -6.86
CA VAL A 75 16.67 -15.19 -7.64
C VAL A 75 16.27 -14.21 -8.74
N ASP A 76 16.66 -12.94 -8.63
CA ASP A 76 16.31 -11.86 -9.56
C ASP A 76 17.32 -11.72 -10.71
N ALA A 77 17.56 -12.80 -11.44
CA ALA A 77 18.62 -12.85 -12.46
C ALA A 77 18.43 -11.83 -13.60
N ASP A 78 17.19 -11.43 -13.89
CA ASP A 78 16.83 -10.47 -14.94
C ASP A 78 16.45 -9.08 -14.39
N GLY A 79 16.52 -8.88 -13.07
CA GLY A 79 16.15 -7.62 -12.41
C GLY A 79 14.65 -7.33 -12.40
N SER A 80 13.80 -8.32 -12.72
CA SER A 80 12.35 -8.15 -12.77
C SER A 80 11.77 -7.74 -11.41
N TYR A 81 12.24 -8.31 -10.29
CA TYR A 81 11.76 -7.94 -8.96
C TYR A 81 12.26 -6.56 -8.54
N ALA A 82 13.53 -6.24 -8.79
CA ALA A 82 14.09 -4.92 -8.53
C ALA A 82 13.31 -3.82 -9.28
N ASN A 83 12.96 -4.06 -10.55
CA ASN A 83 12.18 -3.11 -11.34
C ASN A 83 10.76 -2.92 -10.79
N LEU A 84 10.09 -4.00 -10.33
CA LEU A 84 8.77 -3.90 -9.70
C LEU A 84 8.82 -3.09 -8.39
N TYR A 85 9.86 -3.28 -7.59
CA TYR A 85 10.05 -2.52 -6.36
C TYR A 85 10.30 -1.03 -6.62
N VAL A 86 11.17 -0.71 -7.59
CA VAL A 86 11.43 0.68 -7.99
C VAL A 86 10.18 1.35 -8.55
N ASP A 87 9.40 0.66 -9.36
CA ASP A 87 8.12 1.14 -9.90
C ASP A 87 7.13 1.44 -8.76
N TYR A 88 7.01 0.56 -7.77
CA TYR A 88 6.20 0.79 -6.57
C TYR A 88 6.63 2.02 -5.78
N GLU A 89 7.92 2.14 -5.46
CA GLU A 89 8.48 3.25 -4.68
C GLU A 89 8.29 4.61 -5.37
N ARG A 90 8.38 4.62 -6.70
CA ARG A 90 8.24 5.84 -7.52
C ARG A 90 6.81 6.08 -7.99
N ARG A 91 5.93 5.09 -7.86
CA ARG A 91 4.53 5.15 -8.32
C ARG A 91 4.42 5.48 -9.81
N GLU A 92 5.30 4.90 -10.63
CA GLU A 92 5.39 5.22 -12.07
C GLU A 92 4.20 4.64 -12.83
N SER A 93 3.90 3.35 -12.62
CA SER A 93 2.81 2.66 -13.31
C SER A 93 1.45 2.81 -12.63
N LEU A 94 0.39 2.49 -13.37
CA LEU A 94 -0.96 2.41 -12.81
C LEU A 94 -1.04 1.29 -11.76
N GLU A 95 -0.37 0.16 -12.01
CA GLU A 95 -0.34 -0.98 -11.09
C GLU A 95 0.31 -0.62 -9.76
N ALA A 96 1.46 0.08 -9.80
CA ALA A 96 2.14 0.57 -8.62
C ALA A 96 1.28 1.53 -7.79
N ARG A 97 0.59 2.46 -8.47
CA ARG A 97 -0.33 3.41 -7.83
C ARG A 97 -1.54 2.71 -7.20
N LEU A 98 -2.11 1.73 -7.90
CA LEU A 98 -3.21 0.91 -7.40
C LEU A 98 -2.78 0.12 -6.16
N VAL A 99 -1.61 -0.51 -6.17
CA VAL A 99 -1.11 -1.22 -4.98
C VAL A 99 -0.85 -0.24 -3.84
N LYS A 100 -0.37 0.98 -4.12
CA LYS A 100 -0.18 1.99 -3.08
C LYS A 100 -1.49 2.47 -2.46
N ALA A 101 -2.57 2.52 -3.25
CA ALA A 101 -3.90 2.75 -2.72
C ALA A 101 -4.37 1.58 -1.84
N ALA A 102 -4.18 0.35 -2.29
CA ALA A 102 -4.55 -0.85 -1.54
C ALA A 102 -3.79 -0.98 -0.21
N ASP A 103 -2.51 -0.60 -0.17
CA ASP A 103 -1.66 -0.51 1.02
C ASP A 103 -2.31 0.37 2.11
N VAL A 104 -2.66 1.62 1.74
CA VAL A 104 -3.32 2.55 2.66
C VAL A 104 -4.70 2.05 3.07
N LEU A 105 -5.50 1.55 2.13
CA LEU A 105 -6.86 1.07 2.44
C LEU A 105 -6.83 -0.12 3.41
N ASP A 106 -5.94 -1.09 3.21
CA ASP A 106 -5.79 -2.23 4.10
C ASP A 106 -5.35 -1.80 5.50
N LEU A 107 -4.40 -0.86 5.62
CA LEU A 107 -4.01 -0.27 6.90
C LEU A 107 -5.24 0.30 7.63
N LEU A 108 -6.06 1.11 6.95
CA LEU A 108 -7.24 1.74 7.56
C LEU A 108 -8.30 0.70 7.96
N ILE A 109 -8.49 -0.36 7.18
CA ILE A 109 -9.39 -1.47 7.51
C ILE A 109 -8.91 -2.19 8.78
N GLN A 110 -7.62 -2.47 8.89
CA GLN A 110 -7.05 -3.09 10.09
C GLN A 110 -7.18 -2.19 11.31
N VAL A 111 -6.87 -0.91 11.18
CA VAL A 111 -7.00 0.08 12.26
C VAL A 111 -8.45 0.17 12.72
N PHE A 112 -9.41 0.25 11.80
CA PHE A 112 -10.84 0.24 12.13
C PHE A 112 -11.25 -1.05 12.87
N ALA A 113 -10.77 -2.21 12.44
CA ALA A 113 -11.06 -3.47 13.12
C ALA A 113 -10.51 -3.49 14.57
N LEU A 114 -9.33 -2.91 14.80
CA LEU A 114 -8.74 -2.76 16.13
C LEU A 114 -9.56 -1.78 16.99
N GLU A 115 -9.96 -0.63 16.46
CA GLU A 115 -10.83 0.33 17.16
C GLU A 115 -12.16 -0.32 17.57
N ARG A 116 -12.76 -1.10 16.66
CA ARG A 116 -13.99 -1.86 16.92
C ARG A 116 -13.80 -2.93 18.00
N ALA A 117 -12.61 -3.52 18.09
CA ALA A 117 -12.25 -4.44 19.15
C ALA A 117 -11.93 -3.74 20.49
N GLY A 118 -11.95 -2.40 20.53
CA GLY A 118 -11.76 -1.60 21.74
C GLY A 118 -10.38 -0.97 21.88
N ALA A 119 -9.49 -1.11 20.89
CA ALA A 119 -8.22 -0.39 20.88
C ALA A 119 -8.46 1.13 20.79
N ARG A 120 -7.56 1.92 21.39
CA ARG A 120 -7.62 3.38 21.46
C ARG A 120 -6.24 3.97 21.15
N GLY A 121 -6.21 5.26 20.80
CA GLY A 121 -4.97 5.96 20.47
C GLY A 121 -4.43 5.64 19.08
N LEU A 122 -5.31 5.31 18.14
CA LEU A 122 -4.95 4.97 16.75
C LEU A 122 -5.21 6.12 15.77
N ASP A 123 -5.50 7.33 16.27
CA ASP A 123 -5.85 8.49 15.44
C ASP A 123 -4.76 8.87 14.43
N GLU A 124 -3.48 8.68 14.79
CA GLU A 124 -2.35 8.99 13.90
C GLU A 124 -2.37 8.19 12.60
N PHE A 125 -2.93 6.98 12.59
CA PHE A 125 -3.04 6.16 11.39
C PHE A 125 -4.08 6.69 10.41
N TRP A 126 -5.00 7.54 10.86
CA TRP A 126 -6.03 8.13 10.00
C TRP A 126 -5.59 9.43 9.33
N GLU A 127 -4.47 10.02 9.74
CA GLU A 127 -3.88 11.20 9.09
C GLU A 127 -3.60 10.95 7.60
N VAL A 128 -3.26 9.71 7.23
CA VAL A 128 -3.00 9.31 5.84
C VAL A 128 -4.25 9.44 4.95
N ALA A 129 -5.45 9.43 5.56
CA ALA A 129 -6.73 9.56 4.88
C ALA A 129 -7.19 11.03 4.72
N GLU A 130 -6.53 12.01 5.35
CA GLU A 130 -6.93 13.42 5.25
C GLU A 130 -6.61 14.04 3.88
N LYS A 131 -5.49 13.62 3.28
CA LYS A 131 -5.04 14.06 1.94
C LYS A 131 -4.42 12.87 1.20
N PRO A 132 -5.22 11.86 0.85
CA PRO A 132 -4.73 10.72 0.10
C PRO A 132 -4.30 11.19 -1.30
N ASP A 133 -3.03 11.05 -1.62
CA ASP A 133 -2.52 11.25 -2.97
C ASP A 133 -2.02 9.92 -3.52
N PHE A 134 -2.90 9.25 -4.24
CA PHE A 134 -2.62 7.99 -4.94
C PHE A 134 -2.11 8.22 -6.37
N ASN A 135 -2.11 9.47 -6.85
CA ASN A 135 -1.75 9.84 -8.22
C ASN A 135 -2.52 9.04 -9.30
N LEU A 136 -3.78 8.66 -9.02
CA LEU A 136 -4.66 7.95 -9.95
C LEU A 136 -5.45 8.95 -10.80
N ASP A 137 -5.79 8.57 -12.03
CA ASP A 137 -6.51 9.45 -12.95
C ASP A 137 -8.02 9.14 -12.98
N SER A 138 -8.85 10.18 -13.05
CA SER A 138 -10.26 10.12 -13.45
C SER A 138 -11.09 9.04 -12.72
N THR A 139 -11.52 7.99 -13.43
CA THR A 139 -12.37 6.90 -12.90
C THR A 139 -11.64 6.02 -11.89
N ALA A 140 -10.34 5.80 -12.05
CA ALA A 140 -9.55 5.02 -11.09
C ALA A 140 -9.53 5.68 -9.70
N GLU A 141 -9.37 7.01 -9.69
CA GLU A 141 -9.39 7.79 -8.46
C GLU A 141 -10.76 7.73 -7.78
N GLN A 142 -11.85 7.86 -8.55
CA GLN A 142 -13.23 7.78 -8.03
C GLN A 142 -13.50 6.44 -7.33
N ILE A 143 -13.14 5.32 -7.96
CA ILE A 143 -13.35 3.97 -7.37
C ILE A 143 -12.64 3.84 -6.02
N VAL A 144 -11.40 4.32 -5.93
CA VAL A 144 -10.62 4.27 -4.69
C VAL A 144 -11.17 5.21 -3.63
N GLN A 145 -11.60 6.42 -4.03
CA GLN A 145 -12.22 7.40 -3.14
C GLN A 145 -13.53 6.88 -2.55
N GLU A 146 -14.39 6.25 -3.34
CA GLU A 146 -15.66 5.65 -2.86
C GLU A 146 -15.41 4.61 -1.75
N LEU A 147 -14.39 3.75 -1.91
CA LEU A 147 -14.03 2.78 -0.89
C LEU A 147 -13.48 3.46 0.37
N LEU A 148 -12.62 4.47 0.21
CA LEU A 148 -12.09 5.24 1.34
C LEU A 148 -13.22 5.93 2.13
N GLU A 149 -14.15 6.58 1.44
CA GLU A 149 -15.32 7.23 2.05
C GLU A 149 -16.19 6.24 2.82
N SER A 150 -16.36 5.02 2.29
CA SER A 150 -17.07 3.95 2.99
C SER A 150 -16.38 3.56 4.31
N ILE A 151 -15.04 3.48 4.34
CA ILE A 151 -14.28 3.18 5.56
C ILE A 151 -14.43 4.34 6.57
N LEU A 152 -14.29 5.59 6.12
CA LEU A 152 -14.43 6.77 6.98
C LEU A 152 -15.83 6.90 7.58
N THR A 153 -16.87 6.58 6.80
CA THR A 153 -18.26 6.55 7.26
C THR A 153 -18.45 5.48 8.34
N ALA A 154 -17.96 4.26 8.11
CA ALA A 154 -18.04 3.17 9.07
C ALA A 154 -17.31 3.50 10.39
N ARG A 155 -16.15 4.17 10.30
CA ARG A 155 -15.43 4.68 11.47
C ARG A 155 -16.24 5.73 12.22
N SER A 156 -16.81 6.71 11.53
CA SER A 156 -17.64 7.75 12.15
C SER A 156 -18.82 7.16 12.93
N GLU A 157 -19.47 6.13 12.39
CA GLU A 157 -20.58 5.44 13.06
C GLU A 157 -20.17 4.69 14.33
N LEU A 158 -18.95 4.15 14.38
CA LEU A 158 -18.42 3.49 15.58
C LEU A 158 -18.21 4.45 16.76
N HIS A 159 -17.98 5.74 16.47
CA HIS A 159 -17.70 6.77 17.48
C HIS A 159 -18.91 7.65 17.83
N LYS A 160 -20.08 7.39 17.23
CA LYS A 160 -21.36 8.01 17.62
C LYS A 160 -21.92 7.34 18.88
#